data_AF-A0A0B1T052-F1
#
_entry.id   AF-A0A0B1T052-F1
#
_cell.length_a   1.000
_cell.length_b   1.000
_cell.length_c   1.000
_cell.angle_alpha   90.00
_cell.angle_beta   90.00
_cell.angle_gamma   90.00
#
_symmetry.space_group_name_H-M   'P 1'
#
loop_
_entity.id
_entity.type
_entity.pdbx_description
1 polymer ?
#
loop_
_entity_poly.entity_id
_entity_poly.type
_entity_poly.pdbx_seq_one_letter_code
_entity_poly.pdbx_strand_id
1 'polypeptide(L)'
;MHHALLRYRRHQLSESDLNLAQSLSFPQMLSIWEQQVYAMGEWLMHCKEFAALPLHDKMAIFKISCAIWRQFERTTMSIDLFGWRAVTKKLLAVSSKIVIVNDETMRYDDMSRVTGCDPSYVKSLFDPFAGRIIEEVAKTCLELAISPTEVTYILCTLVWHVEGKSVNPATLLIAESYREMISDDLHNYYMRTLKTPNYAARLIRIMSIVHCIENIYYEKSKVAEFARIFDVVNIDVSERGLFN
;
A
#
# COMPACT_ATOMS: atom_id res chain seq x y z
N MET A 1 -3.22 -2.23 16.15
CA MET A 1 -2.77 -1.82 14.79
C MET A 1 -1.99 -0.51 14.76
N HIS A 2 -2.48 0.60 15.34
CA HIS A 2 -1.78 1.89 15.32
C HIS A 2 -0.35 1.84 15.89
N HIS A 3 -0.18 1.28 17.10
CA HIS A 3 1.16 1.12 17.68
C HIS A 3 2.09 0.22 16.85
N ALA A 4 1.54 -0.79 16.15
CA ALA A 4 2.32 -1.66 15.27
C ALA A 4 2.82 -0.89 14.04
N LEU A 5 1.98 -0.02 13.45
CA LEU A 5 2.40 0.87 12.37
C LEU A 5 3.52 1.80 12.83
N LEU A 6 3.34 2.46 13.98
CA LEU A 6 4.38 3.33 14.55
C LEU A 6 5.69 2.56 14.81
N ARG A 7 5.61 1.33 15.35
CA ARG A 7 6.78 0.48 15.60
C ARG A 7 7.52 0.15 14.31
N TYR A 8 6.80 -0.23 13.25
CA TYR A 8 7.39 -0.49 11.93
C TYR A 8 8.13 0.77 11.43
N ARG A 9 7.47 1.93 11.51
CA ARG A 9 8.00 3.21 11.04
C ARG A 9 9.21 3.74 11.83
N ARG A 10 9.47 3.28 13.06
CA ARG A 10 10.65 3.69 13.84
C ARG A 10 11.99 3.37 13.16
N HIS A 11 12.01 2.39 12.25
CA HIS A 11 13.22 2.03 11.51
C HIS A 11 13.44 2.89 10.26
N GLN A 12 12.53 3.81 9.95
CA GLN A 12 12.67 4.74 8.83
C GLN A 12 13.79 5.74 9.12
N LEU A 13 14.73 5.89 8.18
CA LEU A 13 15.75 6.93 8.27
C LEU A 13 15.14 8.32 8.03
N SER A 14 15.72 9.33 8.68
CA SER A 14 15.48 10.75 8.41
C SER A 14 15.80 11.11 6.95
N GLU A 15 15.18 12.17 6.43
CA GLU A 15 15.44 12.65 5.06
C GLU A 15 16.94 12.83 4.75
N SER A 16 17.72 13.34 5.72
CA SER A 16 19.16 13.57 5.56
C SER A 16 20.00 12.30 5.37
N ASP A 17 19.50 11.15 5.83
CA ASP A 17 20.22 9.89 5.82
C ASP A 17 19.70 8.93 4.73
N LEU A 18 18.70 9.35 3.95
CA LEU A 18 18.16 8.59 2.85
C LEU A 18 19.06 8.67 1.62
N ASN A 19 19.25 7.53 0.97
CA ASN A 19 19.97 7.45 -0.29
C ASN A 19 19.03 7.71 -1.46
N LEU A 20 19.24 8.82 -2.17
CA LEU A 20 18.55 9.11 -3.42
C LEU A 20 19.12 8.23 -4.54
N ALA A 21 18.34 7.25 -4.97
CA ALA A 21 18.71 6.33 -6.04
C ALA A 21 18.21 6.84 -7.40
N GLN A 22 19.10 6.85 -8.39
CA GLN A 22 18.77 7.14 -9.79
C GLN A 22 18.34 5.87 -10.56
N SER A 23 18.71 4.70 -10.05
CA SER A 23 18.25 3.42 -10.57
C SER A 23 18.06 2.38 -9.47
N LEU A 24 17.23 1.37 -9.76
CA LEU A 24 17.04 0.19 -8.91
C LEU A 24 17.25 -1.07 -9.75
N SER A 25 18.16 -1.92 -9.30
CA SER A 25 18.33 -3.26 -9.88
C SER A 25 17.23 -4.22 -9.41
N PHE A 26 16.93 -5.24 -10.20
CA PHE A 26 15.96 -6.27 -9.81
C PHE A 26 16.25 -6.92 -8.44
N PRO A 27 17.49 -7.31 -8.08
CA PRO A 27 17.79 -7.84 -6.75
C PRO A 27 17.49 -6.86 -5.61
N GLN A 28 17.75 -5.55 -5.81
CA GLN A 28 17.39 -4.53 -4.82
C GLN A 28 15.88 -4.42 -4.66
N MET A 29 15.13 -4.40 -5.77
CA MET A 29 13.67 -4.37 -5.74
C MET A 29 13.08 -5.59 -5.03
N LEU A 30 13.62 -6.79 -5.30
CA LEU A 30 13.19 -8.02 -4.63
C LEU A 30 13.47 -7.96 -3.13
N SER A 31 14.65 -7.51 -2.72
CA SER A 31 14.99 -7.37 -1.29
C SER A 31 14.10 -6.35 -0.57
N ILE A 32 13.79 -5.22 -1.21
CA ILE A 32 12.85 -4.23 -0.68
C ILE A 32 11.47 -4.86 -0.53
N TRP A 33 11.02 -5.57 -1.55
CA TRP A 33 9.72 -6.25 -1.57
C TRP A 33 9.61 -7.29 -0.44
N GLU A 34 10.61 -8.15 -0.26
CA GLU A 34 10.66 -9.17 0.81
C GLU A 34 10.54 -8.52 2.19
N GLN A 35 11.34 -7.49 2.46
CA GLN A 35 11.29 -6.77 3.75
C GLN A 35 9.89 -6.20 4.04
N GLN A 36 9.23 -5.66 3.03
CA GLN A 36 7.89 -5.11 3.18
C GLN A 36 6.81 -6.20 3.35
N VAL A 37 6.96 -7.36 2.70
CA VAL A 37 6.10 -8.54 2.92
C VAL A 37 6.18 -8.98 4.38
N TYR A 38 7.39 -9.12 4.92
CA TYR A 38 7.58 -9.48 6.34
C TYR A 38 6.99 -8.44 7.28
N ALA A 39 7.22 -7.15 7.01
CA ALA A 39 6.69 -6.07 7.83
C ALA A 39 5.15 -6.07 7.89
N MET A 40 4.50 -6.31 6.75
CA MET A 40 3.05 -6.44 6.71
C MET A 40 2.57 -7.67 7.49
N GLY A 41 3.26 -8.80 7.35
CA GLY A 41 2.93 -10.03 8.09
C GLY A 41 2.97 -9.80 9.60
N GLU A 42 4.05 -9.19 10.10
CA GLU A 42 4.18 -8.80 11.50
C GLU A 42 3.06 -7.83 11.91
N TRP A 43 2.80 -6.80 11.10
CA TRP A 43 1.76 -5.81 11.38
C TRP A 43 0.37 -6.44 11.50
N LEU A 44 0.00 -7.32 10.59
CA LEU A 44 -1.29 -8.02 10.61
C LEU A 44 -1.44 -8.96 11.82
N MET A 45 -0.36 -9.60 12.26
CA MET A 45 -0.38 -10.47 13.43
C MET A 45 -0.61 -9.71 14.75
N HIS A 46 -0.51 -8.38 14.76
CA HIS A 46 -0.97 -7.54 15.87
C HIS A 46 -2.49 -7.29 15.91
N CYS A 47 -3.24 -7.70 14.88
CA CYS A 47 -4.70 -7.73 14.89
C CYS A 47 -5.16 -9.10 15.41
N LYS A 48 -5.91 -9.11 16.52
CA LYS A 48 -6.32 -10.36 17.18
C LYS A 48 -7.27 -11.16 16.29
N GLU A 49 -8.16 -10.46 15.61
CA GLU A 49 -9.15 -11.00 14.68
C GLU A 49 -8.45 -11.68 13.52
N PHE A 50 -7.47 -11.01 12.88
CA PHE A 50 -6.66 -11.60 11.83
C PHE A 50 -5.83 -12.78 12.33
N ALA A 51 -5.17 -12.64 13.48
CA ALA A 51 -4.33 -13.67 14.07
C ALA A 51 -5.12 -14.93 14.47
N ALA A 52 -6.43 -14.82 14.72
CA ALA A 52 -7.31 -15.94 15.02
C ALA A 52 -7.84 -16.67 13.77
N LEU A 53 -7.73 -16.09 12.57
CA LEU A 53 -8.23 -16.72 11.34
C LEU A 53 -7.53 -18.05 11.01
N PRO A 54 -8.20 -18.98 10.32
CA PRO A 54 -7.56 -20.14 9.71
C PRO A 54 -6.42 -19.72 8.79
N LEU A 55 -5.36 -20.55 8.69
CA LEU A 55 -4.19 -20.24 7.86
C LEU A 55 -4.57 -19.95 6.40
N HIS A 56 -5.49 -20.74 5.83
CA HIS A 56 -5.99 -20.53 4.47
C HIS A 56 -6.52 -19.10 4.27
N ASP A 57 -7.37 -18.62 5.18
CA ASP A 57 -8.00 -17.31 5.07
C ASP A 57 -7.00 -16.18 5.36
N LYS A 58 -6.07 -16.38 6.31
CA LYS A 58 -4.94 -15.45 6.51
C LYS A 58 -4.17 -15.28 5.21
N MET A 59 -3.83 -16.38 4.53
CA MET A 59 -3.07 -16.34 3.28
C MET A 59 -3.87 -15.66 2.17
N ALA A 60 -5.17 -15.96 2.04
CA ALA A 60 -6.03 -15.32 1.04
C ALA A 60 -6.11 -13.80 1.23
N ILE A 61 -6.34 -13.34 2.46
CA ILE A 61 -6.36 -11.90 2.78
C ILE A 61 -4.98 -11.28 2.57
N PHE A 62 -3.94 -11.92 3.09
CA PHE A 62 -2.56 -11.43 3.03
C PHE A 62 -2.12 -11.20 1.59
N LYS A 63 -2.25 -12.22 0.73
CA LYS A 63 -1.82 -12.18 -0.67
C LYS A 63 -2.44 -10.97 -1.37
N ILE A 64 -3.77 -10.89 -1.35
CA ILE A 64 -4.54 -9.88 -2.08
C ILE A 64 -4.31 -8.46 -1.54
N SER A 65 -4.15 -8.33 -0.21
CA SER A 65 -3.93 -7.01 0.41
C SER A 65 -2.47 -6.56 0.42
N CYS A 66 -1.52 -7.41 -0.03
CA CYS A 66 -0.11 -7.13 0.16
C CYS A 66 0.38 -5.91 -0.61
N ALA A 67 0.05 -5.86 -1.89
CA ALA A 67 0.48 -4.75 -2.73
C ALA A 67 -0.18 -3.42 -2.29
N ILE A 68 -1.49 -3.43 -2.05
CA ILE A 68 -2.26 -2.25 -1.65
C ILE A 68 -1.79 -1.66 -0.32
N TRP A 69 -1.53 -2.51 0.67
CA TRP A 69 -0.98 -2.08 1.96
C TRP A 69 0.40 -1.42 1.80
N ARG A 70 1.32 -2.07 1.09
CA ARG A 70 2.69 -1.55 0.89
C ARG A 70 2.68 -0.21 0.16
N GLN A 71 1.89 -0.09 -0.90
CA GLN A 71 1.80 1.15 -1.65
C GLN A 71 1.28 2.30 -0.79
N PHE A 72 0.16 2.10 -0.09
CA PHE A 72 -0.42 3.18 0.71
C PHE A 72 0.47 3.56 1.90
N GLU A 73 1.10 2.57 2.54
CA GLU A 73 2.01 2.83 3.64
C GLU A 73 3.27 3.60 3.16
N ARG A 74 3.89 3.22 2.03
CA ARG A 74 5.03 3.95 1.47
C ARG A 74 4.65 5.34 0.94
N THR A 75 3.45 5.50 0.40
CA THR A 75 2.91 6.82 0.01
C THR A 75 2.79 7.73 1.22
N THR A 76 2.16 7.27 2.31
CA THR A 76 2.00 8.07 3.53
C THR A 76 3.33 8.31 4.24
N MET A 77 4.27 7.36 4.21
CA MET A 77 5.63 7.59 4.69
C MET A 77 6.36 8.69 3.89
N SER A 78 6.19 8.70 2.57
CA SER A 78 6.81 9.72 1.71
C SER A 78 6.24 11.11 1.98
N ILE A 79 4.94 11.18 2.27
CA ILE A 79 4.28 12.41 2.71
C ILE A 79 4.85 12.89 4.05
N ASP A 80 5.01 11.99 5.02
CA ASP A 80 5.57 12.32 6.33
C ASP A 80 7.02 12.83 6.22
N LEU A 81 7.82 12.26 5.31
CA LEU A 81 9.22 12.64 5.10
C LEU A 81 9.37 13.93 4.30
N PHE A 82 8.61 14.10 3.21
CA PHE A 82 8.90 15.12 2.19
C PHE A 82 7.80 16.17 2.05
N GLY A 83 6.68 16.02 2.75
CA GLY A 83 5.50 16.87 2.61
C GLY A 83 5.06 16.98 1.15
N TRP A 84 4.77 18.20 0.70
CA TRP A 84 4.36 18.47 -0.68
C TRP A 84 5.37 18.05 -1.74
N ARG A 85 6.65 17.90 -1.41
CA ARG A 85 7.66 17.40 -2.37
C ARG A 85 7.42 15.93 -2.76
N ALA A 86 6.69 15.15 -1.96
CA ALA A 86 6.26 13.81 -2.36
C ALA A 86 5.39 13.85 -3.63
N VAL A 87 4.64 14.94 -3.83
CA VAL A 87 3.81 15.17 -5.02
C VAL A 87 4.55 15.98 -6.06
N THR A 88 5.01 17.20 -5.72
CA THR A 88 5.54 18.15 -6.70
C THR A 88 6.87 17.73 -7.30
N LYS A 89 7.68 16.95 -6.55
CA LYS A 89 8.94 16.37 -7.00
C LYS A 89 8.85 14.86 -7.15
N LYS A 90 7.66 14.27 -6.98
CA LYS A 90 7.41 12.82 -7.05
C LYS A 90 8.38 11.99 -6.19
N LEU A 91 8.78 12.51 -5.02
CA LEU A 91 9.69 11.80 -4.11
C LEU A 91 8.96 10.65 -3.43
N LEU A 92 9.48 9.44 -3.62
CA LEU A 92 8.94 8.22 -3.05
C LEU A 92 10.00 7.49 -2.24
N ALA A 93 9.78 7.37 -0.93
CA ALA A 93 10.55 6.48 -0.08
C ALA A 93 10.12 5.03 -0.37
N VAL A 94 10.91 4.30 -1.16
CA VAL A 94 10.61 2.90 -1.51
C VAL A 94 11.03 1.93 -0.41
N SER A 95 11.91 2.33 0.50
CA SER A 95 12.30 1.55 1.68
C SER A 95 12.65 2.47 2.86
N SER A 96 13.13 1.90 3.96
CA SER A 96 13.65 2.69 5.09
C SER A 96 14.94 3.45 4.77
N LYS A 97 15.60 3.13 3.65
CA LYS A 97 16.94 3.65 3.30
C LYS A 97 17.04 4.31 1.93
N ILE A 98 16.06 4.07 1.06
CA ILE A 98 16.12 4.46 -0.34
C ILE A 98 14.91 5.32 -0.70
N VAL A 99 15.21 6.45 -1.35
CA VAL A 99 14.23 7.33 -1.98
C VAL A 99 14.51 7.36 -3.48
N ILE A 100 13.44 7.46 -4.28
CA ILE A 100 13.51 7.65 -5.72
C ILE A 100 12.71 8.90 -6.13
N VAL A 101 13.02 9.43 -7.30
CA VAL A 101 12.12 10.33 -8.03
C VAL A 101 11.28 9.47 -8.96
N ASN A 102 9.98 9.37 -8.72
CA ASN A 102 9.11 8.50 -9.51
C ASN A 102 8.62 9.19 -10.79
N ASP A 103 9.54 9.42 -11.74
CA ASP A 103 9.27 10.00 -13.06
C ASP A 103 10.01 9.24 -14.18
N GLU A 104 10.02 9.78 -15.40
CA GLU A 104 10.72 9.16 -16.53
C GLU A 104 12.22 8.92 -16.29
N THR A 105 12.88 9.70 -15.43
CA THR A 105 14.32 9.61 -15.17
C THR A 105 14.71 8.37 -14.36
N MET A 106 13.75 7.78 -13.65
CA MET A 106 13.97 6.57 -12.86
C MET A 106 14.23 5.35 -13.74
N ARG A 107 15.39 4.72 -13.54
CA ARG A 107 15.83 3.54 -14.28
C ARG A 107 15.65 2.24 -13.48
N TYR A 108 15.29 1.17 -14.17
CA TYR A 108 15.19 -0.18 -13.60
C TYR A 108 16.18 -1.10 -14.30
N ASP A 109 17.19 -1.53 -13.56
CA ASP A 109 18.33 -2.30 -14.07
C ASP A 109 18.12 -3.80 -13.83
N ASP A 110 18.80 -4.64 -14.62
CA ASP A 110 18.76 -6.12 -14.51
C ASP A 110 17.36 -6.75 -14.66
N MET A 111 16.51 -6.14 -15.47
CA MET A 111 15.11 -6.55 -15.68
C MET A 111 14.93 -7.75 -16.62
N SER A 112 16.01 -8.30 -17.19
CA SER A 112 15.97 -9.47 -18.09
C SER A 112 15.39 -10.73 -17.43
N ARG A 113 15.45 -10.82 -16.10
CA ARG A 113 14.81 -11.89 -15.31
C ARG A 113 13.30 -11.72 -15.19
N VAL A 114 12.80 -10.50 -15.39
CA VAL A 114 11.40 -10.09 -15.20
C VAL A 114 10.67 -10.08 -16.52
N THR A 115 11.31 -9.60 -17.58
CA THR A 115 10.69 -9.36 -18.88
C THR A 115 11.72 -9.56 -19.99
N GLY A 116 11.27 -10.14 -21.11
CA GLY A 116 12.02 -10.13 -22.36
C GLY A 116 11.78 -8.86 -23.19
N CYS A 117 10.84 -8.02 -22.78
CA CYS A 117 10.52 -6.75 -23.43
C CYS A 117 11.45 -5.63 -22.94
N ASP A 118 11.43 -4.50 -23.64
CA ASP A 118 12.09 -3.28 -23.18
C ASP A 118 11.53 -2.87 -21.80
N PRO A 119 12.36 -2.71 -20.76
CA PRO A 119 11.93 -2.25 -19.45
C PRO A 119 11.18 -0.91 -19.49
N SER A 120 11.48 -0.03 -20.45
CA SER A 120 10.78 1.24 -20.63
C SER A 120 9.32 1.04 -21.06
N TYR A 121 9.07 0.06 -21.93
CA TYR A 121 7.73 -0.33 -22.35
C TYR A 121 6.96 -0.90 -21.16
N VAL A 122 7.54 -1.83 -20.40
CA VAL A 122 6.89 -2.40 -19.22
C VAL A 122 6.55 -1.33 -18.19
N LYS A 123 7.46 -0.37 -17.94
CA LYS A 123 7.21 0.78 -17.07
C LYS A 123 6.00 1.60 -17.55
N SER A 124 5.93 1.92 -18.84
CA SER A 124 4.85 2.71 -19.42
C SER A 124 3.45 2.10 -19.25
N LEU A 125 3.35 0.76 -19.14
CA LEU A 125 2.08 0.08 -18.87
C LEU A 125 1.53 0.41 -17.47
N PHE A 126 2.42 0.73 -16.51
CA PHE A 126 2.06 0.94 -15.11
C PHE A 126 2.16 2.40 -14.65
N ASP A 127 2.85 3.26 -15.41
CA ASP A 127 3.00 4.70 -15.11
C ASP A 127 1.67 5.44 -14.85
N PRO A 128 0.56 5.18 -15.59
CA PRO A 128 -0.71 5.83 -15.30
C PRO A 128 -1.19 5.59 -13.86
N PHE A 129 -1.02 4.38 -13.33
CA PHE A 129 -1.39 4.07 -11.95
C PHE A 129 -0.51 4.78 -10.93
N ALA A 130 0.80 4.89 -11.22
CA ALA A 130 1.72 5.61 -10.36
C ALA A 130 1.36 7.11 -10.29
N GLY A 131 1.02 7.72 -11.43
CA GLY A 131 0.52 9.09 -11.50
C GLY A 131 -0.76 9.30 -10.71
N ARG A 132 -1.73 8.38 -10.83
CA ARG A 132 -2.99 8.44 -10.06
C ARG A 132 -2.77 8.30 -8.55
N ILE A 133 -1.84 7.46 -8.10
CA ILE A 133 -1.48 7.39 -6.67
C ILE A 133 -0.93 8.73 -6.17
N ILE A 134 -0.15 9.46 -6.99
CA ILE A 134 0.38 10.76 -6.60
C ILE A 134 -0.75 11.81 -6.56
N GLU A 135 -1.54 11.91 -7.63
CA GLU A 135 -2.53 12.99 -7.78
C GLU A 135 -3.84 12.76 -7.00
N GLU A 136 -4.36 11.53 -6.97
CA GLU A 136 -5.65 11.23 -6.34
C GLU A 136 -5.48 10.84 -4.87
N VAL A 137 -4.37 10.19 -4.50
CA VAL A 137 -4.16 9.66 -3.14
C VAL A 137 -3.21 10.54 -2.34
N ALA A 138 -1.96 10.71 -2.78
CA ALA A 138 -0.94 11.39 -1.98
C ALA A 138 -1.29 12.86 -1.74
N LYS A 139 -1.74 13.56 -2.79
CA LYS A 139 -2.23 14.93 -2.70
C LYS A 139 -3.41 15.07 -1.75
N THR A 140 -4.41 14.19 -1.84
CA THR A 140 -5.57 14.20 -0.93
C THR A 140 -5.16 13.97 0.52
N CYS A 141 -4.24 13.04 0.77
CA CYS A 141 -3.67 12.82 2.11
C CYS A 141 -2.96 14.07 2.67
N LEU A 142 -2.20 14.78 1.83
CA LEU A 142 -1.53 16.03 2.21
C LEU A 142 -2.52 17.17 2.51
N GLU A 143 -3.51 17.37 1.65
CA GLU A 143 -4.55 18.39 1.84
C GLU A 143 -5.39 18.15 3.11
N LEU A 144 -5.60 16.88 3.46
CA LEU A 144 -6.25 16.51 4.71
C LEU A 144 -5.31 16.58 5.91
N ALA A 145 -3.99 16.65 5.74
CA ALA A 145 -3.04 16.39 6.81
C ALA A 145 -3.41 15.11 7.57
N ILE A 146 -3.45 13.98 6.84
CA ILE A 146 -3.89 12.70 7.40
C ILE A 146 -3.03 12.29 8.60
N SER A 147 -3.67 11.96 9.71
CA SER A 147 -2.99 11.56 10.94
C SER A 147 -2.57 10.09 10.90
N PRO A 148 -1.58 9.66 11.69
CA PRO A 148 -1.22 8.25 11.78
C PRO A 148 -2.37 7.34 12.26
N THR A 149 -3.35 7.87 12.99
CA THR A 149 -4.59 7.17 13.36
C THR A 149 -5.46 6.90 12.13
N GLU A 150 -5.67 7.90 11.29
CA GLU A 150 -6.45 7.77 10.05
C GLU A 150 -5.74 6.91 9.00
N VAL A 151 -4.41 7.00 8.90
CA VAL A 151 -3.61 6.08 8.07
C VAL A 151 -3.83 4.63 8.51
N THR A 152 -3.82 4.38 9.82
CA THR A 152 -4.09 3.03 10.37
C THR A 152 -5.50 2.56 10.01
N TYR A 153 -6.50 3.44 10.16
CA TYR A 153 -7.88 3.15 9.77
C TYR A 153 -7.97 2.75 8.30
N ILE A 154 -7.43 3.56 7.38
CA ILE A 154 -7.45 3.28 5.94
C ILE A 154 -6.74 1.95 5.62
N LEU A 155 -5.55 1.70 6.19
CA LEU A 155 -4.85 0.42 5.98
C LEU A 155 -5.69 -0.77 6.45
N CYS A 156 -6.33 -0.66 7.61
CA CYS A 156 -7.24 -1.70 8.10
C CYS A 156 -8.45 -1.88 7.17
N THR A 157 -9.10 -0.80 6.74
CA THR A 157 -10.22 -0.86 5.79
C THR A 157 -9.83 -1.57 4.49
N LEU A 158 -8.68 -1.23 3.90
CA LEU A 158 -8.19 -1.84 2.65
C LEU A 158 -7.88 -3.33 2.80
N VAL A 159 -7.30 -3.73 3.94
CA VAL A 159 -6.99 -5.14 4.23
C VAL A 159 -8.26 -5.96 4.41
N TRP A 160 -9.20 -5.43 5.20
CA TRP A 160 -10.42 -6.11 5.59
C TRP A 160 -11.59 -5.95 4.61
N HIS A 161 -11.40 -5.24 3.51
CA HIS A 161 -12.32 -5.31 2.38
C HIS A 161 -12.09 -6.64 1.65
N VAL A 162 -12.88 -7.66 1.99
CA VAL A 162 -12.68 -9.07 1.58
C VAL A 162 -13.83 -9.61 0.72
N GLU A 163 -14.81 -8.78 0.41
CA GLU A 163 -15.92 -9.08 -0.46
C GLU A 163 -15.41 -9.57 -1.83
N GLY A 164 -15.98 -10.67 -2.32
CA GLY A 164 -15.56 -11.30 -3.57
C GLY A 164 -14.22 -12.05 -3.51
N LYS A 165 -13.55 -12.12 -2.35
CA LYS A 165 -12.33 -12.91 -2.16
C LYS A 165 -12.66 -14.36 -1.77
N SER A 166 -11.72 -15.28 -2.04
CA SER A 166 -11.83 -16.69 -1.67
C SER A 166 -11.51 -16.89 -0.17
N VAL A 167 -12.42 -16.42 0.69
CA VAL A 167 -12.37 -16.59 2.15
C VAL A 167 -13.63 -17.30 2.65
N ASN A 168 -13.56 -17.97 3.79
CA ASN A 168 -14.73 -18.63 4.35
C ASN A 168 -15.83 -17.61 4.72
N PRO A 169 -17.13 -17.99 4.68
CA PRO A 169 -18.23 -17.11 5.07
C PRO A 169 -18.12 -16.56 6.51
N ALA A 170 -17.58 -17.36 7.44
CA ALA A 170 -17.31 -16.89 8.80
C ALA A 170 -16.27 -15.76 8.84
N THR A 171 -15.28 -15.80 7.95
CA THR A 171 -14.25 -14.76 7.82
C THR A 171 -14.82 -13.48 7.23
N LEU A 172 -15.81 -13.56 6.32
CA LEU A 172 -16.56 -12.39 5.84
C LEU A 172 -17.25 -11.66 7.00
N LEU A 173 -17.95 -12.40 7.87
CA LEU A 173 -18.61 -11.82 9.05
C LEU A 173 -17.62 -11.17 10.02
N ILE A 174 -16.46 -11.81 10.24
CA ILE A 174 -15.38 -11.24 11.06
C ILE A 174 -14.87 -9.93 10.42
N ALA A 175 -14.69 -9.91 9.10
CA ALA A 175 -14.20 -8.72 8.39
C ALA A 175 -15.21 -7.56 8.42
N GLU A 176 -16.49 -7.85 8.25
CA GLU A 176 -17.58 -6.86 8.40
C GLU A 176 -17.60 -6.29 9.81
N SER A 177 -17.64 -7.15 10.83
CA SER A 177 -17.62 -6.73 12.24
C SER A 177 -16.36 -5.94 12.59
N TYR A 178 -15.20 -6.33 12.05
CA TYR A 178 -13.96 -5.60 12.26
C TYR A 178 -13.98 -4.20 11.64
N ARG A 179 -14.52 -4.06 10.42
CA ARG A 179 -14.65 -2.74 9.77
C ARG A 179 -15.63 -1.83 10.49
N GLU A 180 -16.72 -2.36 11.02
CA GLU A 180 -17.66 -1.61 11.87
C GLU A 180 -16.96 -1.11 13.14
N MET A 181 -16.25 -2.00 13.84
CA MET A 181 -15.48 -1.66 15.05
C MET A 181 -14.47 -0.54 14.82
N ILE A 182 -13.64 -0.62 13.77
CA ILE A 182 -12.64 0.44 13.49
C ILE A 182 -13.29 1.76 13.05
N SER A 183 -14.50 1.71 12.50
CA SER A 183 -15.27 2.91 12.16
C SER A 183 -15.80 3.60 13.42
N ASP A 184 -16.30 2.82 14.38
CA ASP A 184 -16.70 3.32 15.70
C ASP A 184 -15.51 3.88 16.48
N ASP A 185 -14.35 3.21 16.43
CA ASP A 185 -13.12 3.70 17.04
C ASP A 185 -12.69 5.05 16.44
N LEU A 186 -12.77 5.19 15.10
CA LEU A 186 -12.45 6.45 14.43
C LEU A 186 -13.47 7.55 14.80
N HIS A 187 -14.76 7.25 14.87
CA HIS A 187 -15.79 8.16 15.37
C HIS A 187 -15.46 8.64 16.79
N ASN A 188 -15.16 7.70 17.70
CA ASN A 188 -14.82 8.01 19.09
C ASN A 188 -13.53 8.84 19.18
N TYR A 189 -12.54 8.59 18.33
CA TYR A 189 -11.33 9.39 18.24
C TYR A 189 -11.64 10.85 17.89
N TYR A 190 -12.47 11.11 16.88
CA TYR A 190 -12.89 12.47 16.54
C TYR A 190 -13.70 13.14 17.65
N MET A 191 -14.67 12.42 18.23
CA MET A 191 -15.58 13.00 19.22
C MET A 191 -14.91 13.26 20.57
N ARG A 192 -14.11 12.31 21.06
CA ARG A 192 -13.58 12.33 22.44
C ARG A 192 -12.16 12.87 22.51
N THR A 193 -11.32 12.55 21.53
CA THR A 193 -9.90 12.92 21.54
C THR A 193 -9.68 14.28 20.86
N LEU A 194 -10.13 14.42 19.61
CA LEU A 194 -9.97 15.67 18.86
C LEU A 194 -11.05 16.71 19.19
N LYS A 195 -12.19 16.28 19.76
CA LYS A 195 -13.36 17.14 20.05
C LYS A 195 -13.84 17.91 18.82
N THR A 196 -13.81 17.25 17.67
CA THR A 196 -14.22 17.81 16.37
C THR A 196 -15.54 17.16 15.92
N PRO A 197 -16.71 17.67 16.33
CA PRO A 197 -17.99 17.03 16.02
C PRO A 197 -18.32 17.08 14.51
N ASN A 198 -17.81 18.07 13.78
CA ASN A 198 -18.09 18.26 12.35
C ASN A 198 -17.09 17.53 11.44
N TYR A 199 -16.72 16.28 11.77
CA TYR A 199 -15.73 15.50 11.03
C TYR A 199 -16.30 14.75 9.81
N ALA A 200 -17.62 14.80 9.57
CA ALA A 200 -18.28 14.04 8.50
C ALA A 200 -17.70 14.36 7.10
N ALA A 201 -17.48 15.64 6.78
CA ALA A 201 -16.87 16.04 5.51
C ALA A 201 -15.44 15.47 5.34
N ARG A 202 -14.68 15.37 6.44
CA ARG A 202 -13.36 14.76 6.46
C ARG A 202 -13.44 13.25 6.22
N LEU A 203 -14.40 12.56 6.85
CA LEU A 203 -14.62 11.14 6.66
C LEU A 203 -14.98 10.81 5.21
N ILE A 204 -15.81 11.62 4.54
CA ILE A 204 -16.12 11.46 3.11
C ILE A 204 -14.83 11.50 2.27
N ARG A 205 -13.92 12.44 2.56
CA ARG A 205 -12.64 12.53 1.85
C ARG A 205 -11.67 11.38 2.19
N ILE A 206 -11.73 10.84 3.40
CA ILE A 206 -11.00 9.62 3.77
C ILE A 206 -11.53 8.41 2.98
N MET A 207 -12.86 8.29 2.86
CA MET A 207 -13.47 7.22 2.08
C MET A 207 -13.19 7.35 0.58
N SER A 208 -13.08 8.58 0.05
CA SER A 208 -12.65 8.75 -1.34
C SER A 208 -11.22 8.27 -1.56
N ILE A 209 -10.31 8.42 -0.57
CA ILE A 209 -8.96 7.85 -0.65
C ILE A 209 -9.03 6.32 -0.77
N VAL A 210 -9.81 5.65 0.11
CA VAL A 210 -10.00 4.19 0.08
C VAL A 210 -10.47 3.76 -1.31
N HIS A 211 -11.54 4.38 -1.82
CA HIS A 211 -12.12 4.05 -3.12
C HIS A 211 -11.15 4.28 -4.29
N CYS A 212 -10.42 5.40 -4.30
CA CYS A 212 -9.41 5.68 -5.32
C CYS A 212 -8.34 4.59 -5.34
N ILE A 213 -7.81 4.20 -4.19
CA ILE A 213 -6.78 3.16 -4.11
C ILE A 213 -7.34 1.83 -4.65
N GLU A 214 -8.53 1.42 -4.21
CA GLU A 214 -9.14 0.17 -4.67
C GLU A 214 -9.36 0.14 -6.18
N ASN A 215 -9.89 1.24 -6.74
CA ASN A 215 -10.11 1.33 -8.18
C ASN A 215 -8.79 1.30 -8.97
N ILE A 216 -7.76 2.02 -8.51
CA ILE A 216 -6.41 1.95 -9.10
C ILE A 216 -5.88 0.51 -9.10
N TYR A 217 -6.05 -0.21 -7.98
CA TYR A 217 -5.59 -1.59 -7.85
C TYR A 217 -6.37 -2.57 -8.72
N TYR A 218 -7.68 -2.38 -8.85
CA TYR A 218 -8.54 -3.18 -9.71
C TYR A 218 -8.20 -2.99 -11.20
N GLU A 219 -7.96 -1.76 -11.66
CA GLU A 219 -7.54 -1.52 -13.03
C GLU A 219 -6.11 -2.02 -13.28
N LYS A 220 -5.20 -1.82 -12.32
CA LYS A 220 -3.82 -2.31 -12.39
C LYS A 220 -3.75 -3.83 -12.45
N SER A 221 -4.62 -4.54 -11.74
CA SER A 221 -4.65 -6.01 -11.77
C SER A 221 -5.05 -6.55 -13.15
N LYS A 222 -5.98 -5.87 -13.85
CA LYS A 222 -6.33 -6.21 -15.24
C LYS A 222 -5.14 -6.03 -16.18
N VAL A 223 -4.43 -4.91 -16.06
CA VAL A 223 -3.22 -4.67 -16.89
C VAL A 223 -2.14 -5.71 -16.59
N ALA A 224 -1.92 -6.04 -15.31
CA ALA A 224 -0.98 -7.09 -14.92
C ALA A 224 -1.40 -8.47 -15.46
N GLU A 225 -2.69 -8.78 -15.47
CA GLU A 225 -3.22 -10.02 -16.04
C GLU A 225 -3.00 -10.08 -17.56
N PHE A 226 -3.26 -9.00 -18.29
CA PHE A 226 -2.93 -8.93 -19.71
C PHE A 226 -1.44 -9.06 -19.98
N ALA A 227 -0.59 -8.35 -19.21
CA ALA A 227 0.86 -8.46 -19.33
C ALA A 227 1.35 -9.90 -19.10
N ARG A 228 0.70 -10.65 -18.20
CA ARG A 228 0.97 -12.08 -17.99
C ARG A 228 0.48 -12.95 -19.15
N ILE A 229 -0.72 -12.71 -19.68
CA ILE A 229 -1.29 -13.48 -20.80
C ILE A 229 -0.47 -13.32 -22.08
N PHE A 230 0.11 -12.14 -22.30
CA PHE A 230 0.93 -11.82 -23.47
C PHE A 230 2.44 -11.98 -23.23
N ASP A 231 2.84 -12.67 -22.16
CA ASP A 231 4.24 -12.94 -21.81
C ASP A 231 5.14 -11.67 -21.78
N VAL A 232 4.55 -10.52 -21.45
CA VAL A 232 5.28 -9.26 -21.25
C VAL A 232 6.08 -9.34 -19.95
N VAL A 233 5.62 -10.09 -18.96
CA VAL A 233 6.32 -10.34 -17.70
C VAL A 233 6.44 -11.84 -17.48
N ASN A 234 7.68 -12.33 -17.41
CA ASN A 234 8.09 -13.74 -17.39
C ASN A 234 8.16 -14.35 -15.99
N ILE A 235 8.14 -13.51 -14.95
CA ILE A 235 8.01 -14.02 -13.59
C ILE A 235 6.53 -14.33 -13.38
N ASP A 236 6.24 -15.47 -12.76
CA ASP A 236 4.93 -15.69 -12.16
C ASP A 236 4.80 -14.74 -10.95
N VAL A 237 4.63 -13.44 -11.23
CA VAL A 237 4.42 -12.38 -10.23
C VAL A 237 3.04 -12.51 -9.59
N SER A 238 2.27 -13.52 -10.01
CA SER A 238 1.05 -13.86 -9.32
C SER A 238 1.37 -14.27 -7.88
N GLU A 239 0.48 -13.92 -6.98
CA GLU A 239 0.44 -14.37 -5.59
C GLU A 239 0.45 -15.92 -5.43
N ARG A 240 0.39 -16.68 -6.54
CA ARG A 240 0.50 -18.14 -6.59
C ARG A 240 1.95 -18.61 -6.60
N GLY A 241 2.85 -18.00 -7.38
CA GLY A 241 4.26 -18.42 -7.47
C GLY A 241 5.10 -18.13 -6.20
N LEU A 242 4.65 -17.18 -5.36
CA LEU A 242 5.36 -16.77 -4.15
C LEU A 242 5.12 -17.70 -2.94
N PHE A 243 4.06 -18.51 -3.00
CA PHE A 243 3.65 -19.41 -1.91
C PHE A 243 3.10 -20.70 -2.51
N ASN A 244 3.86 -21.31 -3.42
CA ASN A 244 3.59 -22.67 -3.91
C ASN A 244 3.38 -23.64 -2.75
#